data_AF-A0A537WZD6-F1
#
_entry.id   AF-A0A537WZD6-F1
#
_cell.length_a   1.000
_cell.length_b   1.000
_cell.length_c   1.000
_cell.angle_alpha   90.00
_cell.angle_beta   90.00
_cell.angle_gamma   90.00
#
_symmetry.space_group_name_H-M   'P 1'
#
loop_
_entity.id
_entity.type
_entity.pdbx_description
1 polymer ?
#
loop_
_entity_poly.entity_id
_entity_poly.type
_entity_poly.pdbx_seq_one_letter_code
_entity_poly.pdbx_strand_id
1 'polypeptide(L)'
;MSSTEVRDDRILPFTRVVAAAVIVVLVFAFIVLFVLPGQTDRRFAWTIHPSMTAMLMGAGYGSALYFFVRVLTERRWHRVGLGFLPITVFTWMMLGTTFLHWNRFRHGSFPFDLWLWVYLATPVVVPFVWLMNRSHDPGSLEVRDAMFAPMIRRAMVATGAVLGAIAVWMYLDPEGTVAVWPWGLTTLTARAIAAFVALPAVAWLAIAADGRASAATAVLDTVAIGLVLLLVAVARSWHDFHHANVLTYVYFLGLVATLAAIATLRVSMFRRIEDGDAARSDPKSVA
;
A
#
# COMPACT_ATOMS: atom_id res chain seq x y z
N MET A 1 19.89 -16.78 -32.67
CA MET A 1 20.65 -16.54 -31.43
C MET A 1 19.82 -15.63 -30.55
N SER A 2 19.06 -16.20 -29.60
CA SER A 2 18.35 -15.38 -28.60
C SER A 2 19.41 -14.89 -27.62
N SER A 3 19.65 -13.58 -27.60
CA SER A 3 20.43 -12.94 -26.54
C SER A 3 19.85 -13.40 -25.21
N THR A 4 20.62 -14.15 -24.43
CA THR A 4 20.25 -14.51 -23.06
C THR A 4 20.08 -13.18 -22.33
N GLU A 5 18.84 -12.74 -22.16
CA GLU A 5 18.53 -11.45 -21.55
C GLU A 5 19.04 -11.53 -20.12
N VAL A 6 20.18 -10.88 -19.85
CA VAL A 6 20.80 -10.90 -18.53
C VAL A 6 19.84 -10.18 -17.59
N ARG A 7 19.19 -10.94 -16.71
CA ARG A 7 18.31 -10.43 -15.67
C ARG A 7 19.16 -9.80 -14.57
N ASP A 8 19.50 -8.54 -14.77
CA ASP A 8 20.40 -7.73 -13.96
C ASP A 8 19.70 -7.03 -12.78
N ASP A 9 18.40 -7.28 -12.59
CA ASP A 9 17.59 -6.74 -11.50
C ASP A 9 17.55 -5.21 -11.45
N ARG A 10 17.89 -4.52 -12.54
CA ARG A 10 17.96 -3.06 -12.55
C ARG A 10 16.56 -2.44 -12.55
N ILE A 11 16.48 -1.22 -12.05
CA ILE A 11 15.30 -0.35 -12.20
C ILE A 11 15.52 0.58 -13.38
N LEU A 12 14.60 0.56 -14.36
CA LEU A 12 14.69 1.37 -15.56
C LEU A 12 14.58 2.88 -15.25
N PRO A 13 15.30 3.76 -15.99
CA PRO A 13 15.22 5.22 -15.77
C PRO A 13 13.80 5.78 -15.89
N PHE A 14 13.01 5.26 -16.82
CA PHE A 14 11.60 5.63 -16.98
C PHE A 14 10.80 5.45 -15.68
N THR A 15 11.02 4.34 -14.97
CA THR A 15 10.39 4.05 -13.67
C THR A 15 10.74 5.11 -12.62
N ARG A 16 11.99 5.62 -12.64
CA ARG A 16 12.43 6.67 -11.73
C ARG A 16 11.73 8.01 -12.03
N VAL A 17 11.58 8.35 -13.31
CA VAL A 17 10.85 9.57 -13.71
C VAL A 17 9.39 9.50 -13.28
N VAL A 18 8.72 8.36 -13.52
CA VAL A 18 7.34 8.13 -13.06
C VAL A 18 7.25 8.23 -11.54
N ALA A 19 8.17 7.61 -10.80
CA ALA A 19 8.20 7.68 -9.34
C ALA A 19 8.36 9.13 -8.82
N ALA A 20 9.26 9.92 -9.43
CA ALA A 20 9.46 11.31 -9.06
C ALA A 20 8.20 12.16 -9.29
N ALA A 21 7.51 11.97 -10.42
CA ALA A 21 6.26 12.67 -10.71
C ALA A 21 5.16 12.29 -9.70
N VAL A 22 5.03 11.00 -9.38
CA VAL A 22 4.05 10.51 -8.39
C VAL A 22 4.34 11.07 -6.99
N ILE A 23 5.61 11.17 -6.59
CA ILE A 23 6.02 11.75 -5.29
C ILE A 23 5.47 13.17 -5.12
N VAL A 24 5.56 14.02 -6.15
CA VAL A 24 5.05 15.40 -6.08
C VAL A 24 3.55 15.38 -5.75
N VAL A 25 2.76 14.57 -6.46
CA VAL A 25 1.31 14.44 -6.21
C VAL A 25 1.03 13.92 -4.80
N LEU A 26 1.78 12.91 -4.35
CA LEU A 26 1.60 12.29 -3.04
C LEU A 26 1.92 13.26 -1.88
N VAL A 27 2.94 14.12 -2.03
CA VAL A 27 3.25 15.16 -1.04
C VAL A 27 2.06 16.11 -0.89
N PHE A 28 1.51 16.62 -1.99
CA PHE A 28 0.33 17.49 -1.94
C PHE A 28 -0.88 16.78 -1.32
N ALA A 29 -1.15 15.54 -1.75
CA ALA A 29 -2.26 14.75 -1.21
C ALA A 29 -2.10 14.50 0.30
N PHE A 30 -0.90 14.13 0.76
CA PHE A 30 -0.59 13.93 2.18
C PHE A 30 -0.81 15.19 3.01
N ILE A 31 -0.29 16.34 2.54
CA ILE A 31 -0.47 17.62 3.25
C ILE A 31 -1.95 17.98 3.35
N VAL A 32 -2.68 17.93 2.23
CA VAL A 32 -4.10 18.31 2.20
C VAL A 32 -4.96 17.38 3.07
N LEU A 33 -4.70 16.07 3.03
CA LEU A 33 -5.59 15.09 3.65
C LEU A 33 -5.20 14.71 5.09
N PHE A 34 -3.91 14.66 5.39
CA PHE A 34 -3.41 14.23 6.71
C PHE A 34 -3.11 15.41 7.63
N VAL A 35 -2.49 16.47 7.10
CA VAL A 35 -2.11 17.65 7.89
C VAL A 35 -3.31 18.60 8.02
N LEU A 36 -4.05 18.81 6.94
CA LEU A 36 -5.15 19.79 6.86
C LEU A 36 -6.53 19.16 6.55
N PRO A 37 -6.97 18.10 7.26
CA PRO A 37 -8.16 17.31 6.89
C PRO A 37 -9.46 18.13 6.79
N GLY A 38 -9.57 19.24 7.51
CA GLY A 38 -10.73 20.14 7.47
C GLY A 38 -10.81 21.08 6.26
N GLN A 39 -9.86 21.04 5.32
CA GLN A 39 -9.80 21.96 4.16
C GLN A 39 -10.03 21.26 2.81
N THR A 40 -10.61 20.05 2.82
CA THR A 40 -10.87 19.26 1.61
C THR A 40 -11.91 19.92 0.70
N ASP A 41 -12.83 20.70 1.27
CA ASP A 41 -13.83 21.51 0.58
C ASP A 41 -13.23 22.51 -0.42
N ARG A 42 -11.99 22.97 -0.20
CA ARG A 42 -11.26 23.91 -1.05
C ARG A 42 -10.10 23.28 -1.80
N ARG A 43 -9.37 22.36 -1.14
CA ARG A 43 -8.05 21.91 -1.60
C ARG A 43 -8.02 20.51 -2.21
N PHE A 44 -9.16 19.82 -2.29
CA PHE A 44 -9.21 18.44 -2.78
C PHE A 44 -10.25 18.22 -3.88
N ALA A 45 -10.23 17.06 -4.54
CA ALA A 45 -11.10 16.80 -5.70
C ALA A 45 -12.59 16.72 -5.33
N TRP A 46 -12.90 16.39 -4.08
CA TRP A 46 -14.23 16.47 -3.48
C TRP A 46 -14.12 16.76 -1.99
N THR A 47 -15.23 17.15 -1.37
CA THR A 47 -15.30 17.39 0.07
C THR A 47 -15.37 16.08 0.83
N ILE A 48 -14.46 15.86 1.77
CA ILE A 48 -14.43 14.67 2.63
C ILE A 48 -14.81 15.07 4.05
N HIS A 49 -15.88 14.47 4.58
CA HIS A 49 -16.24 14.51 5.99
C HIS A 49 -16.64 13.09 6.42
N PRO A 50 -16.29 12.65 7.65
CA PRO A 50 -15.56 13.38 8.69
C PRO A 50 -14.03 13.38 8.48
N SER A 51 -13.28 14.02 9.39
CA SER A 51 -11.81 14.20 9.28
C SER A 51 -11.05 12.87 9.25
N MET A 52 -11.52 11.85 9.99
CA MET A 52 -10.93 10.53 10.02
C MET A 52 -10.80 9.92 8.61
N THR A 53 -11.81 10.08 7.74
CA THR A 53 -11.73 9.58 6.35
C THR A 53 -10.64 10.28 5.56
N ALA A 54 -10.54 11.61 5.66
CA ALA A 54 -9.50 12.37 4.98
C ALA A 54 -8.12 11.90 5.46
N MET A 55 -7.95 11.77 6.78
CA MET A 55 -6.68 11.33 7.37
C MET A 55 -6.34 9.87 7.04
N LEU A 56 -7.31 8.96 6.89
CA LEU A 56 -7.06 7.59 6.43
C LEU A 56 -6.47 7.60 5.02
N MET A 57 -7.09 8.34 4.11
CA MET A 57 -6.58 8.50 2.75
C MET A 57 -5.20 9.16 2.75
N GLY A 58 -5.03 10.19 3.57
CA GLY A 58 -3.75 10.86 3.80
C GLY A 58 -2.67 9.89 4.26
N ALA A 59 -2.95 9.03 5.25
CA ALA A 59 -2.01 8.01 5.73
C ALA A 59 -1.58 7.04 4.61
N GLY A 60 -2.53 6.63 3.77
CA GLY A 60 -2.25 5.84 2.57
C GLY A 60 -1.31 6.57 1.61
N TYR A 61 -1.58 7.83 1.25
CA TYR A 61 -0.69 8.62 0.40
C TYR A 61 0.68 8.89 1.04
N GLY A 62 0.73 9.10 2.36
CA GLY A 62 1.98 9.27 3.11
C GLY A 62 2.85 8.01 3.13
N SER A 63 2.24 6.82 3.27
CA SER A 63 2.96 5.56 3.12
C SER A 63 3.44 5.34 1.67
N ALA A 64 2.61 5.65 0.68
CA ALA A 64 2.99 5.56 -0.73
C ALA A 64 4.16 6.51 -1.07
N LEU A 65 4.23 7.68 -0.43
CA LEU A 65 5.36 8.60 -0.57
C LEU A 65 6.68 7.92 -0.17
N TYR A 66 6.71 7.23 0.98
CA TYR A 66 7.87 6.41 1.36
C TYR A 66 8.19 5.35 0.30
N PHE A 67 7.17 4.60 -0.16
CA PHE A 67 7.37 3.56 -1.17
C PHE A 67 8.03 4.10 -2.45
N PHE A 68 7.53 5.21 -3.00
CA PHE A 68 8.11 5.77 -4.22
C PHE A 68 9.48 6.41 -4.00
N VAL A 69 9.77 6.93 -2.80
CA VAL A 69 11.14 7.32 -2.43
C VAL A 69 12.07 6.10 -2.42
N ARG A 70 11.60 4.93 -1.97
CA ARG A 70 12.33 3.67 -2.11
C ARG A 70 12.53 3.29 -3.57
N VAL A 71 11.52 3.44 -4.44
CA VAL A 71 11.67 3.19 -5.89
C VAL A 71 12.77 4.07 -6.51
N LEU A 72 12.90 5.33 -6.08
CA LEU A 72 13.97 6.22 -6.55
C LEU A 72 15.36 5.84 -6.04
N THR A 73 15.46 5.36 -4.81
CA THR A 73 16.75 5.16 -4.12
C THR A 73 17.26 3.72 -4.23
N GLU A 74 16.38 2.76 -4.47
CA GLU A 74 16.71 1.36 -4.60
C GLU A 74 17.46 1.09 -5.92
N ARG A 75 18.32 0.06 -5.90
CA ARG A 75 19.08 -0.37 -7.08
C ARG A 75 18.50 -1.60 -7.74
N ARG A 76 17.74 -2.37 -6.97
CA ARG A 76 17.24 -3.71 -7.30
C ARG A 76 15.72 -3.72 -7.42
N TRP A 77 15.22 -4.14 -8.57
CA TRP A 77 13.81 -4.10 -8.91
C TRP A 77 12.98 -5.01 -8.01
N HIS A 78 13.41 -6.25 -7.74
CA HIS A 78 12.59 -7.19 -6.96
C HIS A 78 12.25 -6.67 -5.56
N ARG A 79 13.10 -5.81 -4.96
CA ARG A 79 12.89 -5.18 -3.64
C ARG A 79 11.71 -4.21 -3.59
N VAL A 80 11.27 -3.69 -4.74
CA VAL A 80 10.17 -2.73 -4.85
C VAL A 80 9.05 -3.21 -5.78
N GLY A 81 9.34 -4.16 -6.68
CA GLY A 81 8.42 -4.58 -7.74
C GLY A 81 7.07 -5.08 -7.23
N LEU A 82 7.04 -5.74 -6.07
CA LEU A 82 5.80 -6.24 -5.47
C LEU A 82 4.81 -5.13 -5.11
N GLY A 83 5.28 -3.91 -4.81
CA GLY A 83 4.40 -2.80 -4.43
C GLY A 83 3.60 -2.21 -5.59
N PHE A 84 3.97 -2.48 -6.85
CA PHE A 84 3.22 -2.01 -8.01
C PHE A 84 1.89 -2.75 -8.23
N LEU A 85 1.81 -4.02 -7.79
CA LEU A 85 0.58 -4.82 -7.88
C LEU A 85 -0.59 -4.25 -7.06
N PRO A 86 -0.45 -3.97 -5.74
CA PRO A 86 -1.51 -3.34 -4.97
C PRO A 86 -1.84 -1.93 -5.50
N ILE A 87 -0.85 -1.15 -5.92
CA ILE A 87 -1.10 0.19 -6.50
C ILE A 87 -1.93 0.09 -7.78
N THR A 88 -1.71 -0.93 -8.63
CA THR A 88 -2.51 -1.15 -9.83
C THR A 88 -3.98 -1.39 -9.49
N VAL A 89 -4.27 -2.24 -8.51
CA VAL A 89 -5.66 -2.50 -8.08
C VAL A 89 -6.28 -1.23 -7.49
N PHE A 90 -5.53 -0.52 -6.65
CA PHE A 90 -5.96 0.75 -6.07
C PHE A 90 -6.35 1.77 -7.15
N THR A 91 -5.51 2.00 -8.16
CA THR A 91 -5.76 3.03 -9.18
C THR A 91 -6.97 2.68 -10.05
N TRP A 92 -7.18 1.41 -10.39
CA TRP A 92 -8.39 0.96 -11.08
C TRP A 92 -9.66 1.13 -10.25
N MET A 93 -9.63 0.78 -8.95
CA MET A 93 -10.77 0.98 -8.05
C MET A 93 -11.08 2.47 -7.85
N MET A 94 -10.06 3.33 -7.75
CA MET A 94 -10.27 4.77 -7.63
C MET A 94 -10.78 5.40 -8.93
N LEU A 95 -10.35 4.92 -10.10
CA LEU A 95 -10.92 5.32 -11.38
C LEU A 95 -12.40 4.93 -11.47
N GLY A 96 -12.74 3.68 -11.13
CA GLY A 96 -14.13 3.23 -11.09
C GLY A 96 -14.98 4.05 -10.11
N THR A 97 -14.45 4.33 -8.91
CA THR A 97 -15.10 5.20 -7.91
C THR A 97 -15.34 6.61 -8.49
N THR A 98 -14.38 7.14 -9.24
CA THR A 98 -14.46 8.47 -9.85
C THR A 98 -15.64 8.55 -10.83
N PHE A 99 -15.81 7.56 -11.71
CA PHE A 99 -16.93 7.53 -12.65
C PHE A 99 -18.27 7.23 -11.99
N LEU A 100 -18.31 6.30 -11.04
CA LEU A 100 -19.55 5.95 -10.33
C LEU A 100 -20.14 7.12 -9.53
N HIS A 101 -19.28 8.05 -9.09
CA HIS A 101 -19.67 9.19 -8.28
C HIS A 101 -19.33 10.52 -8.95
N TRP A 102 -19.34 10.55 -10.29
CA TRP A 102 -18.93 11.70 -11.10
C TRP A 102 -19.47 13.05 -10.58
N ASN A 103 -20.77 13.09 -10.25
CA ASN A 103 -21.46 14.30 -9.81
C ASN A 103 -21.07 14.79 -8.40
N ARG A 104 -20.32 14.01 -7.63
CA ARG A 104 -19.84 14.39 -6.29
C ARG A 104 -18.53 15.17 -6.35
N PHE A 105 -17.82 15.13 -7.46
CA PHE A 105 -16.55 15.83 -7.63
C PHE A 105 -16.76 17.31 -7.93
N ARG A 106 -15.77 18.13 -7.55
CA ARG A 106 -15.78 19.58 -7.76
C ARG A 106 -15.31 19.92 -9.17
N HIS A 107 -16.20 19.75 -10.15
CA HIS A 107 -15.95 20.09 -11.55
C HIS A 107 -15.49 21.54 -11.71
N GLY A 108 -14.58 21.79 -12.66
CA GLY A 108 -14.02 23.12 -12.92
C GLY A 108 -13.01 23.61 -11.88
N SER A 109 -12.52 22.73 -11.01
CA SER A 109 -11.47 23.04 -10.04
C SER A 109 -10.17 22.30 -10.38
N PHE A 110 -9.04 23.00 -10.24
CA PHE A 110 -7.72 22.40 -10.48
C PHE A 110 -7.46 21.11 -9.68
N PRO A 111 -7.85 20.98 -8.39
CA PRO A 111 -7.69 19.72 -7.65
C PRO A 111 -8.47 18.54 -8.26
N PHE A 112 -9.65 18.80 -8.83
CA PHE A 112 -10.40 17.76 -9.53
C PHE A 112 -9.74 17.40 -10.85
N ASP A 113 -9.32 18.38 -11.65
CA ASP A 113 -8.64 18.11 -12.92
C ASP A 113 -7.37 17.27 -12.70
N LEU A 114 -6.56 17.64 -11.70
CA LEU A 114 -5.38 16.87 -11.30
C LEU A 114 -5.74 15.44 -10.88
N TRP A 115 -6.76 15.28 -10.04
CA TRP A 115 -7.25 13.97 -9.62
C TRP A 115 -7.67 13.11 -10.82
N LEU A 116 -8.48 13.66 -11.71
CA LEU A 116 -8.99 12.97 -12.89
C LEU A 116 -7.83 12.48 -13.77
N TRP A 117 -6.86 13.35 -14.08
CA TRP A 117 -5.71 12.97 -14.90
C TRP A 117 -4.84 11.90 -14.23
N VAL A 118 -4.63 11.99 -12.91
CA VAL A 118 -3.89 10.96 -12.17
C VAL A 118 -4.59 9.61 -12.28
N TYR A 119 -5.90 9.54 -12.06
CA TYR A 119 -6.62 8.25 -12.13
C TYR A 119 -6.96 7.79 -13.54
N LEU A 120 -6.85 8.65 -14.57
CA LEU A 120 -6.85 8.20 -15.96
C LEU A 120 -5.51 7.58 -16.35
N ALA A 121 -4.39 8.19 -15.93
CA ALA A 121 -3.06 7.76 -16.33
C ALA A 121 -2.54 6.55 -15.53
N THR A 122 -2.66 6.58 -14.20
CA THR A 122 -2.02 5.60 -13.32
C THR A 122 -2.50 4.15 -13.47
N PRO A 123 -3.77 3.83 -13.79
CA PRO A 123 -4.20 2.45 -14.05
C PRO A 123 -3.53 1.80 -15.26
N VAL A 124 -2.95 2.61 -16.15
CA VAL A 124 -2.18 2.14 -17.31
C VAL A 124 -0.68 2.21 -17.04
N VAL A 125 -0.20 3.35 -16.55
CA VAL A 125 1.24 3.60 -16.34
C VAL A 125 1.84 2.66 -15.30
N VAL A 126 1.16 2.42 -14.17
CA VAL A 126 1.67 1.56 -13.09
C VAL A 126 1.89 0.11 -13.53
N PRO A 127 0.88 -0.59 -14.12
CA PRO A 127 1.10 -1.94 -14.60
C PRO A 127 2.08 -1.98 -15.79
N PHE A 128 2.10 -0.96 -16.64
CA PHE A 128 3.07 -0.87 -17.73
C PHE A 128 4.51 -0.81 -17.19
N VAL A 129 4.78 0.04 -16.20
CA VAL A 129 6.08 0.10 -15.50
C VAL A 129 6.45 -1.25 -14.90
N TRP A 130 5.49 -1.93 -14.26
CA TRP A 130 5.74 -3.25 -13.68
C TRP A 130 6.08 -4.30 -14.77
N LEU A 131 5.35 -4.32 -15.87
CA LEU A 131 5.60 -5.21 -17.00
C LEU A 131 6.97 -4.98 -17.65
N MET A 132 7.41 -3.72 -17.75
CA MET A 132 8.73 -3.40 -18.30
C MET A 132 9.89 -3.84 -17.42
N ASN A 133 9.72 -3.81 -16.08
CA ASN A 133 10.81 -4.13 -15.16
C ASN A 133 10.80 -5.60 -14.72
N ARG A 134 9.65 -6.30 -14.74
CA ARG A 134 9.57 -7.70 -14.27
C ARG A 134 10.45 -8.69 -15.04
N SER A 135 10.79 -8.39 -16.30
CA SER A 135 11.71 -9.24 -17.08
C SER A 135 13.14 -9.19 -16.53
N HIS A 136 13.50 -8.11 -15.83
CA HIS A 136 14.81 -7.93 -15.20
C HIS A 136 14.95 -8.67 -13.86
N ASP A 137 13.86 -9.15 -13.25
CA ASP A 137 13.93 -9.90 -11.98
C ASP A 137 14.54 -11.30 -12.18
N PRO A 138 15.71 -11.59 -11.58
CA PRO A 138 16.36 -12.89 -11.73
C PRO A 138 15.57 -14.04 -11.08
N GLY A 139 14.67 -13.76 -10.14
CA GLY A 139 13.90 -14.76 -9.39
C GLY A 139 14.73 -15.57 -8.39
N SER A 140 16.04 -15.34 -8.31
CA SER A 140 16.92 -15.95 -7.32
C SER A 140 16.94 -15.16 -6.00
N LEU A 141 17.43 -15.81 -4.95
CA LEU A 141 17.71 -15.17 -3.66
C LEU A 141 18.93 -14.26 -3.76
N GLU A 142 18.90 -13.14 -3.05
CA GLU A 142 20.14 -12.38 -2.83
C GLU A 142 21.07 -13.08 -1.81
N VAL A 143 22.34 -12.65 -1.74
CA VAL A 143 23.35 -13.22 -0.83
C VAL A 143 22.89 -13.24 0.64
N ARG A 144 22.21 -12.17 1.09
CA ARG A 144 21.66 -12.02 2.45
C ARG A 144 20.14 -11.97 2.39
N ASP A 145 19.55 -13.07 1.93
CA ASP A 145 18.11 -13.21 1.75
C ASP A 145 17.63 -14.58 2.23
N ALA A 146 16.34 -14.67 2.53
CA ALA A 146 15.70 -15.88 2.99
C ALA A 146 14.27 -15.97 2.48
N MET A 147 13.77 -17.19 2.32
CA MET A 147 12.35 -17.41 2.06
C MET A 147 11.55 -17.32 3.36
N PHE A 148 10.36 -16.74 3.29
CA PHE A 148 9.39 -16.82 4.38
C PHE A 148 9.01 -18.28 4.66
N ALA A 149 8.90 -18.62 5.94
CA ALA A 149 8.44 -19.93 6.35
C ALA A 149 7.02 -20.20 5.80
N PRO A 150 6.68 -21.45 5.41
CA PRO A 150 5.38 -21.77 4.81
C PRO A 150 4.19 -21.34 5.66
N MET A 151 4.30 -21.41 6.99
CA MET A 151 3.23 -20.99 7.89
C MET A 151 2.99 -19.48 7.86
N ILE A 152 4.06 -18.68 7.77
CA ILE A 152 3.98 -17.22 7.63
C ILE A 152 3.33 -16.86 6.29
N ARG A 153 3.73 -17.54 5.21
CA ARG A 153 3.12 -17.36 3.89
C ARG A 153 1.62 -17.67 3.89
N ARG A 154 1.20 -18.77 4.54
CA ARG A 154 -0.23 -19.09 4.73
C ARG A 154 -0.98 -18.03 5.52
N ALA A 155 -0.37 -17.50 6.59
CA ALA A 155 -0.96 -16.39 7.36
C ALA A 155 -1.13 -15.13 6.49
N MET A 156 -0.12 -14.78 5.68
CA MET A 156 -0.22 -13.68 4.72
C MET A 156 -1.33 -13.91 3.68
N VAL A 157 -1.46 -15.12 3.14
CA VAL A 157 -2.56 -15.47 2.23
C VAL A 157 -3.92 -15.30 2.91
N ALA A 158 -4.08 -15.84 4.13
CA ALA A 158 -5.33 -15.72 4.87
C ALA A 158 -5.69 -14.25 5.14
N THR A 159 -4.75 -13.45 5.66
CA THR A 159 -4.95 -12.02 5.91
C THR A 159 -5.27 -11.27 4.61
N GLY A 160 -4.52 -11.53 3.55
CA GLY A 160 -4.74 -10.91 2.23
C GLY A 160 -6.11 -11.26 1.65
N ALA A 161 -6.54 -12.51 1.76
CA ALA A 161 -7.85 -12.97 1.29
C ALA A 161 -8.99 -12.34 2.10
N VAL A 162 -8.88 -12.25 3.43
CA VAL A 162 -9.88 -11.62 4.29
C VAL A 162 -10.00 -10.13 3.97
N LEU A 163 -8.88 -9.40 3.89
CA LEU A 163 -8.90 -7.98 3.52
C LEU A 163 -9.42 -7.78 2.09
N GLY A 164 -9.09 -8.68 1.17
CA GLY A 164 -9.60 -8.66 -0.19
C GLY A 164 -11.11 -8.84 -0.25
N ALA A 165 -11.66 -9.80 0.50
CA ALA A 165 -13.09 -10.00 0.62
C ALA A 165 -13.80 -8.77 1.21
N ILE A 166 -13.21 -8.16 2.25
CA ILE A 166 -13.73 -6.91 2.83
C ILE A 166 -13.72 -5.78 1.79
N ALA A 167 -12.61 -5.58 1.07
CA ALA A 167 -12.52 -4.55 0.03
C ALA A 167 -13.54 -4.76 -1.09
N VAL A 168 -13.73 -6.00 -1.54
CA VAL A 168 -14.72 -6.34 -2.57
C VAL A 168 -16.14 -6.07 -2.08
N TRP A 169 -16.49 -6.54 -0.87
CA TRP A 169 -17.79 -6.26 -0.27
C TRP A 169 -18.04 -4.76 -0.14
N MET A 170 -17.08 -4.00 0.40
CA MET A 170 -17.22 -2.55 0.56
C MET A 170 -17.40 -1.80 -0.76
N TYR A 171 -16.75 -2.29 -1.82
CA TYR A 171 -16.82 -1.64 -3.13
C TYR A 171 -18.14 -1.91 -3.84
N LEU A 172 -18.65 -3.15 -3.72
CA LEU A 172 -19.90 -3.58 -4.36
C LEU A 172 -21.14 -3.12 -3.60
N ASP A 173 -21.12 -3.19 -2.27
CA ASP A 173 -22.20 -2.78 -1.35
C ASP A 173 -21.74 -1.65 -0.41
N PRO A 174 -21.64 -0.41 -0.92
CA PRO A 174 -21.23 0.72 -0.10
C PRO A 174 -22.32 1.14 0.91
N GLU A 175 -23.59 0.77 0.71
CA GLU A 175 -24.67 1.11 1.64
C GLU A 175 -24.59 0.25 2.90
N GLY A 176 -24.41 -1.07 2.73
CA GLY A 176 -24.13 -1.96 3.86
C GLY A 176 -22.87 -1.57 4.63
N THR A 177 -21.85 -1.09 3.91
CA THR A 177 -20.64 -0.54 4.54
C THR A 177 -20.93 0.67 5.40
N VAL A 178 -21.65 1.66 4.85
CA VAL A 178 -22.03 2.88 5.58
C VAL A 178 -22.81 2.56 6.86
N ALA A 179 -23.64 1.52 6.84
CA ALA A 179 -24.46 1.13 7.98
C ALA A 179 -23.66 0.59 9.18
N VAL A 180 -22.52 -0.06 8.94
CA VAL A 180 -21.73 -0.72 10.00
C VAL A 180 -20.38 -0.06 10.28
N TRP A 181 -19.95 0.89 9.45
CA TRP A 181 -18.59 1.45 9.55
C TRP A 181 -18.35 2.12 10.92
N PRO A 182 -17.10 2.11 11.44
CA PRO A 182 -16.82 2.65 12.77
C PRO A 182 -16.96 4.17 12.92
N TRP A 183 -17.08 4.91 11.82
CA TRP A 183 -17.38 6.34 11.77
C TRP A 183 -18.26 6.66 10.57
N GLY A 184 -18.77 7.90 10.48
CA GLY A 184 -19.64 8.31 9.38
C GLY A 184 -18.98 8.17 8.00
N LEU A 185 -19.67 7.54 7.05
CA LEU A 185 -19.24 7.46 5.65
C LEU A 185 -20.36 7.89 4.70
N THR A 186 -19.95 8.39 3.54
CA THR A 186 -20.77 8.41 2.33
C THR A 186 -20.47 7.16 1.47
N THR A 187 -21.35 6.85 0.52
CA THR A 187 -21.11 5.75 -0.44
C THR A 187 -19.90 6.00 -1.35
N LEU A 188 -19.54 7.26 -1.63
CA LEU A 188 -18.29 7.63 -2.31
C LEU A 188 -17.08 7.24 -1.45
N THR A 189 -17.07 7.67 -0.19
CA THR A 189 -15.93 7.41 0.71
C THR A 189 -15.82 5.94 1.10
N ALA A 190 -16.93 5.19 1.15
CA ALA A 190 -16.91 3.75 1.35
C ALA A 190 -16.13 3.04 0.23
N ARG A 191 -16.42 3.36 -1.04
CA ARG A 191 -15.69 2.81 -2.19
C ARG A 191 -14.23 3.27 -2.25
N ALA A 192 -13.96 4.53 -1.88
CA ALA A 192 -12.60 5.03 -1.80
C ALA A 192 -11.78 4.27 -0.72
N ILE A 193 -12.33 4.10 0.49
CA ILE A 193 -11.69 3.32 1.55
C ILE A 193 -11.51 1.86 1.13
N ALA A 194 -12.48 1.27 0.42
CA ALA A 194 -12.34 -0.08 -0.12
C ALA A 194 -11.07 -0.24 -0.98
N ALA A 195 -10.74 0.77 -1.80
CA ALA A 195 -9.49 0.77 -2.56
C ALA A 195 -8.26 0.82 -1.64
N PHE A 196 -8.29 1.60 -0.56
CA PHE A 196 -7.22 1.62 0.44
C PHE A 196 -7.10 0.30 1.22
N VAL A 197 -8.20 -0.41 1.45
CA VAL A 197 -8.18 -1.76 2.06
C VAL A 197 -7.63 -2.81 1.08
N ALA A 198 -7.86 -2.63 -0.22
CA ALA A 198 -7.31 -3.50 -1.25
C ALA A 198 -5.77 -3.42 -1.35
N LEU A 199 -5.15 -2.30 -0.96
CA LEU A 199 -3.69 -2.15 -0.94
C LEU A 199 -2.99 -3.23 -0.08
N PRO A 200 -3.23 -3.32 1.24
CA PRO A 200 -2.65 -4.38 2.06
C PRO A 200 -3.14 -5.77 1.64
N ALA A 201 -4.39 -5.91 1.17
CA ALA A 201 -4.90 -7.20 0.70
C ALA A 201 -4.02 -7.81 -0.40
N VAL A 202 -3.79 -7.04 -1.47
CA VAL A 202 -2.97 -7.47 -2.61
C VAL A 202 -1.49 -7.53 -2.25
N ALA A 203 -1.00 -6.64 -1.38
CA ALA A 203 0.38 -6.68 -0.89
C ALA A 203 0.69 -8.01 -0.18
N TRP A 204 -0.18 -8.46 0.74
CA TRP A 204 0.03 -9.73 1.44
C TRP A 204 0.02 -10.93 0.51
N LEU A 205 -0.89 -10.95 -0.47
CA LEU A 205 -0.95 -12.01 -1.48
C LEU A 205 0.31 -12.01 -2.36
N ALA A 206 0.77 -10.84 -2.80
CA ALA A 206 1.97 -10.69 -3.61
C ALA A 206 3.23 -11.15 -2.86
N ILE A 207 3.40 -10.72 -1.60
CA ILE A 207 4.51 -11.15 -0.75
C ILE A 207 4.47 -12.66 -0.52
N ALA A 208 3.28 -13.22 -0.24
CA ALA A 208 3.14 -14.66 -0.03
C ALA A 208 3.44 -15.48 -1.29
N ALA A 209 3.06 -14.98 -2.47
CA ALA A 209 3.33 -15.61 -3.75
C ALA A 209 4.83 -15.64 -4.05
N ASP A 210 5.52 -14.52 -3.89
CA ASP A 210 6.96 -14.39 -4.15
C ASP A 210 7.80 -15.15 -3.09
N GLY A 211 7.52 -14.91 -1.82
CA GLY A 211 8.15 -15.59 -0.70
C GLY A 211 9.54 -15.07 -0.30
N ARG A 212 10.21 -14.24 -1.10
CA ARG A 212 11.53 -13.68 -0.73
C ARG A 212 11.41 -12.55 0.29
N ALA A 213 12.24 -12.59 1.32
CA ALA A 213 12.32 -11.59 2.37
C ALA A 213 12.75 -10.21 1.84
N SER A 214 13.76 -10.20 0.98
CA SER A 214 14.29 -9.01 0.30
C SER A 214 13.20 -8.28 -0.49
N ALA A 215 12.42 -9.03 -1.29
CA ALA A 215 11.35 -8.52 -2.13
C ALA A 215 10.21 -7.86 -1.33
N ALA A 216 9.94 -8.38 -0.14
CA ALA A 216 8.89 -7.87 0.74
C ALA A 216 9.27 -6.61 1.51
N THR A 217 10.56 -6.30 1.64
CA THR A 217 11.07 -5.30 2.60
C THR A 217 10.44 -3.92 2.40
N ALA A 218 10.50 -3.36 1.19
CA ALA A 218 9.96 -2.02 0.95
C ALA A 218 8.43 -1.97 1.17
N VAL A 219 7.72 -3.04 0.82
CA VAL A 219 6.27 -3.15 0.99
C VAL A 219 5.91 -3.26 2.48
N LEU A 220 6.62 -4.08 3.26
CA LEU A 220 6.41 -4.20 4.70
C LEU A 220 6.66 -2.87 5.42
N ASP A 221 7.74 -2.17 5.09
CA ASP A 221 8.06 -0.87 5.67
C ASP A 221 6.99 0.18 5.29
N THR A 222 6.49 0.13 4.05
CA THR A 222 5.38 0.98 3.59
C THR A 222 4.13 0.73 4.41
N VAL A 223 3.72 -0.53 4.59
CA VAL A 223 2.54 -0.88 5.39
C VAL A 223 2.74 -0.44 6.84
N ALA A 224 3.91 -0.67 7.44
CA ALA A 224 4.20 -0.25 8.81
C ALA A 224 4.07 1.27 8.98
N ILE A 225 4.62 2.08 8.07
CA ILE A 225 4.49 3.54 8.07
C ILE A 225 3.02 3.94 7.94
N GLY A 226 2.27 3.30 7.03
CA GLY A 226 0.83 3.52 6.88
C GLY A 226 0.06 3.25 8.18
N LEU A 227 0.35 2.14 8.86
CA LEU A 227 -0.27 1.79 10.14
C LEU A 227 0.06 2.82 11.23
N VAL A 228 1.30 3.28 11.32
CA VAL A 228 1.68 4.34 12.27
C VAL A 228 0.90 5.63 11.99
N LEU A 229 0.82 6.05 10.72
CA LEU A 229 0.05 7.24 10.33
C LEU A 229 -1.45 7.05 10.61
N LEU A 230 -2.01 5.85 10.40
CA LEU A 230 -3.39 5.54 10.75
C LEU A 230 -3.63 5.58 12.26
N LEU A 231 -2.72 5.09 13.08
CA LEU A 231 -2.82 5.21 14.54
C LEU A 231 -2.79 6.66 15.00
N VAL A 232 -1.95 7.50 14.37
CA VAL A 232 -1.95 8.95 14.59
C VAL A 232 -3.28 9.58 14.14
N ALA A 233 -3.88 9.12 13.03
CA ALA A 233 -5.19 9.57 12.59
C ALA A 233 -6.30 9.18 13.57
N VAL A 234 -6.30 7.94 14.06
CA VAL A 234 -7.22 7.47 15.10
C VAL A 234 -7.12 8.34 16.35
N ALA A 235 -5.90 8.64 16.81
CA ALA A 235 -5.70 9.49 17.98
C ALA A 235 -6.21 10.93 17.76
N ARG A 236 -5.95 11.51 16.59
CA ARG A 236 -6.36 12.89 16.26
C ARG A 236 -7.86 13.05 16.00
N SER A 237 -8.50 12.00 15.47
CA SER A 237 -9.89 12.01 15.04
C SER A 237 -10.74 11.01 15.85
N TRP A 238 -10.36 10.71 17.08
CA TRP A 238 -11.05 9.73 17.92
C TRP A 238 -12.54 10.06 18.12
N HIS A 239 -12.86 11.35 18.15
CA HIS A 239 -14.22 11.86 18.28
C HIS A 239 -15.12 11.57 17.07
N ASP A 240 -14.56 11.25 15.90
CA ASP A 240 -15.34 10.86 14.71
C ASP A 240 -15.92 9.44 14.84
N PHE A 241 -15.40 8.63 15.77
CA PHE A 241 -15.80 7.23 15.90
C PHE A 241 -17.09 7.05 16.69
N HIS A 242 -17.89 6.08 16.25
CA HIS A 242 -19.05 5.59 16.97
C HIS A 242 -18.58 4.66 18.09
N HIS A 243 -18.40 5.17 19.31
CA HIS A 243 -17.88 4.39 20.44
C HIS A 243 -18.78 3.22 20.89
N ALA A 244 -20.08 3.25 20.57
CA ALA A 244 -20.98 2.11 20.80
C ALA A 244 -20.78 0.97 19.77
N ASN A 245 -20.12 1.24 18.65
CA ASN A 245 -19.85 0.25 17.61
C ASN A 245 -18.57 -0.53 17.96
N VAL A 246 -18.71 -1.85 18.16
CA VAL A 246 -17.58 -2.76 18.47
C VAL A 246 -16.50 -2.70 17.38
N LEU A 247 -16.87 -2.44 16.12
CA LEU A 247 -15.93 -2.33 15.01
C LEU A 247 -14.93 -1.18 15.18
N THR A 248 -15.23 -0.17 15.99
CA THR A 248 -14.26 0.88 16.39
C THR A 248 -13.02 0.27 17.05
N TYR A 249 -13.25 -0.62 18.01
CA TYR A 249 -12.16 -1.26 18.74
C TYR A 249 -11.51 -2.37 17.93
N VAL A 250 -12.27 -3.10 17.12
CA VAL A 250 -11.71 -4.09 16.17
C VAL A 250 -10.77 -3.40 15.18
N TYR A 251 -11.16 -2.24 14.63
CA TYR A 251 -10.33 -1.46 13.74
C TYR A 251 -9.04 -1.03 14.44
N PHE A 252 -9.14 -0.36 15.59
CA PHE A 252 -7.96 0.11 16.34
C PHE A 252 -7.01 -1.04 16.74
N LEU A 253 -7.54 -2.10 17.36
CA LEU A 253 -6.75 -3.25 17.79
C LEU A 253 -6.15 -3.99 16.59
N GLY A 254 -6.88 -4.06 15.47
CA GLY A 254 -6.38 -4.62 14.22
C GLY A 254 -5.17 -3.87 13.68
N LEU A 255 -5.16 -2.54 13.73
CA LEU A 255 -3.99 -1.72 13.35
C LEU A 255 -2.79 -2.01 14.26
N VAL A 256 -3.00 -2.01 15.58
CA VAL A 256 -1.94 -2.27 16.58
C VAL A 256 -1.37 -3.68 16.42
N ALA A 257 -2.24 -4.68 16.32
CA ALA A 257 -1.84 -6.08 16.16
C ALA A 257 -1.07 -6.31 14.86
N THR A 258 -1.51 -5.71 13.75
CA THR A 258 -0.81 -5.82 12.47
C THR A 258 0.57 -5.17 12.53
N LEU A 259 0.68 -3.99 13.15
CA LEU A 259 1.97 -3.30 13.31
C LEU A 259 2.94 -4.12 14.18
N ALA A 260 2.44 -4.67 15.30
CA ALA A 260 3.22 -5.55 16.18
C ALA A 260 3.66 -6.84 15.46
N ALA A 261 2.79 -7.43 14.63
CA ALA A 261 3.11 -8.60 13.83
C ALA A 261 4.21 -8.31 12.80
N ILE A 262 4.15 -7.16 12.10
CA ILE A 262 5.20 -6.75 11.16
C ILE A 262 6.52 -6.52 11.91
N ALA A 263 6.51 -5.82 13.04
CA ALA A 263 7.71 -5.58 13.84
C ALA A 263 8.35 -6.90 14.30
N THR A 264 7.55 -7.82 14.83
CA THR A 264 7.99 -9.15 15.26
C THR A 264 8.58 -9.94 14.09
N LEU A 265 7.90 -9.92 12.94
CA LEU A 265 8.37 -10.56 11.71
C LEU A 265 9.74 -10.02 11.30
N ARG A 266 9.91 -8.69 11.27
CA ARG A 266 11.18 -8.03 10.89
C ARG A 266 12.33 -8.43 11.81
N VAL A 267 12.11 -8.41 13.13
CA VAL A 267 13.12 -8.85 14.11
C VAL A 267 13.48 -10.32 13.92
N SER A 268 12.47 -11.19 13.71
CA SER A 268 12.71 -12.63 13.53
C SER A 268 13.52 -12.94 12.26
N MET A 269 13.28 -12.20 11.18
CA MET A 269 14.00 -12.39 9.91
C MET A 269 15.45 -11.92 10.00
N PHE A 270 15.67 -10.78 10.65
CA PHE A 270 17.01 -10.25 10.85
C PHE A 270 17.88 -11.25 11.61
N ARG A 271 17.38 -11.81 12.72
CA ARG A 271 18.08 -12.86 13.48
C ARG A 271 18.41 -14.10 12.64
N ARG A 272 17.46 -14.58 11.82
CA ARG A 272 17.69 -15.74 10.94
C ARG A 272 18.78 -15.52 9.90
N ILE A 273 18.89 -14.30 9.37
CA ILE A 273 19.93 -13.95 8.40
C ILE A 273 21.29 -13.92 9.11
N GLU A 274 21.37 -13.35 10.32
CA GLU A 274 22.60 -13.34 11.13
C GLU A 274 23.06 -14.76 11.51
N ASP A 275 22.13 -15.62 11.98
CA ASP A 275 22.43 -17.01 12.33
C ASP A 275 22.96 -17.80 11.10
N GLY A 276 22.38 -17.57 9.92
CA GLY A 276 22.81 -18.19 8.66
C GLY A 276 24.17 -17.69 8.16
N ASP A 277 24.55 -16.45 8.47
CA ASP A 277 25.87 -15.90 8.18
C ASP A 277 26.92 -16.42 9.17
N ALA A 278 26.57 -16.58 10.45
CA ALA A 278 27.42 -17.19 11.47
C ALA A 278 27.72 -18.67 11.13
N ALA A 279 26.71 -19.45 10.73
CA ALA A 279 26.89 -20.84 10.34
C ALA A 279 27.77 -21.01 9.08
N ARG A 280 27.73 -20.06 8.14
CA ARG A 280 28.56 -20.09 6.91
C ARG A 280 30.00 -19.63 7.14
N SER A 281 30.28 -18.96 8.25
CA SER A 281 31.63 -18.47 8.60
C SER A 281 32.37 -19.39 9.57
N ASP A 282 31.74 -20.47 10.07
CA ASP A 282 32.38 -21.47 10.92
C ASP A 282 33.31 -22.39 10.08
N PRO A 283 34.64 -22.38 10.31
CA PRO A 283 35.59 -23.21 9.57
C PRO A 283 35.31 -24.72 9.65
N LYS A 284 34.53 -25.16 10.66
CA LYS A 284 34.19 -26.58 10.85
C LYS A 284 33.08 -27.09 9.93
N SER A 285 32.37 -26.22 9.20
CA SER A 285 31.32 -26.65 8.27
C SER A 285 31.83 -27.06 6.89
N VAL A 286 33.14 -26.95 6.65
CA VAL A 286 33.81 -27.22 5.35
C VAL A 286 34.65 -28.51 5.40
N ALA A 287 34.68 -29.21 6.54
CA ALA A 287 35.38 -30.49 6.74
C ALA A 287 34.37 -31.64 6.84
#